data_AF-A0A813JJZ5-F1
#
_entry.id   AF-A0A813JJZ5-F1
#
_cell.length_a   1.000
_cell.length_b   1.000
_cell.length_c   1.000
_cell.angle_alpha   90.00
_cell.angle_beta   90.00
_cell.angle_gamma   90.00
#
_symmetry.space_group_name_H-M   'P 1'
#
loop_
_entity.id
_entity.type
_entity.pdbx_description
1 polymer ?
#
loop_
_entity_poly.entity_id
_entity_poly.type
_entity_poly.pdbx_seq_one_letter_code
_entity_poly.pdbx_strand_id
1 'polypeptide(L)'
;RWGFVIQANRFSRCLLEESWNYAGKRATFGKKLLEHPVIRWKLAEMARQVESTHHWLENLTLQLCRMPKDVAMSSLGGPIALAKAHSSKVFEYCAREARQIFGGNAYTRSGLGEKVERLYRDVGAYAIPGGSEEILLDLSVRQASKSKL
;
A
#
# COMPACT_ATOMS: atom_id res chain seq x y z
N ARG A 1 -4.03 8.55 -11.69
CA ARG A 1 -2.90 8.06 -10.84
C ARG A 1 -3.19 8.27 -9.36
N TRP A 2 -3.52 9.49 -8.90
CA TRP A 2 -3.90 9.76 -7.50
C TRP A 2 -4.97 8.79 -6.94
N GLY A 3 -6.04 8.50 -7.70
CA GLY A 3 -7.04 7.51 -7.28
C GLY A 3 -6.52 6.08 -7.06
N PHE A 4 -5.44 5.67 -7.73
CA PHE A 4 -4.78 4.38 -7.45
C PHE A 4 -4.03 4.44 -6.11
N VAL A 5 -3.40 5.58 -5.78
CA VAL A 5 -2.71 5.78 -4.49
C VAL A 5 -3.68 5.61 -3.33
N ILE A 6 -4.86 6.25 -3.41
CA ILE A 6 -5.90 6.16 -2.37
C ILE A 6 -6.32 4.71 -2.16
N GLN A 7 -6.65 4.02 -3.24
CA GLN A 7 -7.16 2.66 -3.18
C GLN A 7 -6.09 1.69 -2.66
N ALA A 8 -4.86 1.76 -3.20
CA ALA A 8 -3.75 0.92 -2.75
C ALA A 8 -3.44 1.16 -1.26
N ASN A 9 -3.43 2.42 -0.80
CA ASN A 9 -3.27 2.75 0.61
C ASN A 9 -4.42 2.19 1.47
N ARG A 10 -5.67 2.33 1.01
CA ARG A 10 -6.83 1.79 1.73
C ARG A 10 -6.81 0.27 1.85
N PHE A 11 -6.43 -0.44 0.79
CA PHE A 11 -6.31 -1.90 0.82
C PHE A 11 -5.15 -2.36 1.69
N SER A 12 -4.03 -1.62 1.70
CA SER A 12 -2.92 -1.88 2.62
C SER A 12 -3.35 -1.74 4.08
N ARG A 13 -4.15 -0.70 4.41
CA ARG A 13 -4.78 -0.54 5.75
C ARG A 13 -5.71 -1.70 6.09
N CYS A 14 -6.53 -2.14 5.14
CA CYS A 14 -7.42 -3.29 5.34
C CYS A 14 -6.62 -4.57 5.65
N LEU A 15 -5.54 -4.84 4.91
CA LEU A 15 -4.68 -5.99 5.16
C LEU A 15 -4.02 -5.93 6.54
N LEU A 16 -3.57 -4.75 6.97
CA LEU A 16 -3.03 -4.54 8.31
C LEU A 16 -4.07 -4.80 9.40
N GLU A 17 -5.28 -4.25 9.26
CA GLU A 17 -6.37 -4.43 10.20
C GLU A 17 -6.80 -5.90 10.33
N GLU A 18 -6.99 -6.59 9.20
CA GLU A 18 -7.34 -8.02 9.18
C GLU A 18 -6.23 -8.86 9.82
N SER A 19 -4.96 -8.54 9.54
CA SER A 19 -3.80 -9.21 10.14
C SER A 19 -3.71 -9.01 11.64
N TRP A 20 -3.95 -7.79 12.12
CA TRP A 20 -3.98 -7.47 13.55
C TRP A 20 -5.09 -8.25 14.26
N ASN A 21 -6.30 -8.21 13.71
CA ASN A 21 -7.47 -8.89 14.26
C ASN A 21 -7.29 -10.41 14.29
N TYR A 22 -6.73 -11.00 13.23
CA TYR A 22 -6.43 -12.43 13.20
C TYR A 22 -5.34 -12.79 14.20
N ALA A 23 -4.27 -11.98 14.29
CA ALA A 23 -3.17 -12.23 15.19
C ALA A 23 -3.57 -12.17 16.68
N GLY A 24 -4.56 -11.34 17.02
CA GLY A 24 -5.11 -11.23 18.37
C GLY A 24 -6.04 -12.38 18.79
N LYS A 25 -6.52 -13.19 17.83
CA LYS A 25 -7.46 -14.30 18.06
C LYS A 25 -6.81 -15.67 17.93
N ARG A 26 -5.91 -15.85 16.94
CA ARG A 26 -5.26 -17.13 16.67
C ARG A 26 -4.16 -17.40 17.68
N ALA A 27 -4.12 -18.62 18.21
CA ALA A 27 -3.04 -19.10 19.09
C ALA A 27 -2.22 -20.22 18.45
N THR A 28 -0.92 -20.23 18.72
CA THR A 28 0.04 -21.28 18.36
C THR A 28 1.07 -21.40 19.46
N PHE A 29 1.55 -22.61 19.73
CA PHE A 29 2.55 -22.86 20.78
C PHE A 29 2.16 -22.26 22.14
N GLY A 30 0.87 -22.37 22.51
CA GLY A 30 0.35 -21.92 23.81
C GLY A 30 0.11 -20.41 23.96
N LYS A 31 0.35 -19.59 22.94
CA LYS A 31 0.17 -18.13 23.00
C LYS A 31 -0.44 -17.56 21.72
N LYS A 32 -1.05 -16.38 21.80
CA LYS A 32 -1.62 -15.70 20.63
C LYS A 32 -0.52 -15.34 19.62
N LEU A 33 -0.90 -15.23 18.35
CA LEU A 33 0.04 -14.84 17.30
C LEU A 33 0.70 -13.48 17.61
N LEU A 34 -0.07 -12.52 18.12
CA LEU A 34 0.40 -11.20 18.51
C LEU A 34 1.49 -11.22 19.61
N GLU A 35 1.60 -12.31 20.37
CA GLU A 35 2.60 -12.48 21.43
C GLU A 35 3.95 -12.96 20.89
N HIS A 36 4.02 -13.42 19.64
CA HIS A 36 5.29 -13.77 18.99
C HIS A 36 5.99 -12.52 18.44
N PRO A 37 7.28 -12.28 18.78
CA PRO A 37 8.02 -11.10 18.33
C PRO A 37 8.04 -10.92 16.81
N VAL A 38 8.16 -12.02 16.06
CA VAL A 38 8.19 -11.99 14.58
C VAL A 38 6.87 -11.47 14.00
N ILE A 39 5.72 -11.81 14.61
CA ILE A 39 4.42 -11.30 14.16
C ILE A 39 4.29 -9.81 14.45
N ARG A 40 4.71 -9.36 15.64
CA ARG A 40 4.72 -7.92 15.97
C ARG A 40 5.60 -7.12 15.04
N TRP A 41 6.77 -7.66 14.67
CA TRP A 41 7.67 -7.01 13.71
C TRP A 41 6.99 -6.83 12.34
N LYS A 42 6.30 -7.86 11.83
CA LYS A 42 5.55 -7.77 10.57
C LYS A 42 4.46 -6.70 10.62
N LEU A 43 3.66 -6.70 11.69
CA LEU A 43 2.60 -5.70 11.89
C LEU A 43 3.16 -4.28 11.99
N ALA A 44 4.27 -4.11 12.71
CA ALA A 44 4.93 -2.80 12.85
C ALA A 44 5.49 -2.30 11.51
N GLU A 45 6.11 -3.17 10.71
CA GLU A 45 6.67 -2.80 9.41
C GLU A 45 5.58 -2.47 8.38
N MET A 46 4.49 -3.25 8.37
CA MET A 46 3.29 -2.91 7.60
C MET A 46 2.74 -1.54 8.01
N ALA A 47 2.57 -1.29 9.31
CA ALA A 47 2.08 -0.02 9.83
C ALA A 47 2.98 1.17 9.43
N ARG A 48 4.30 1.03 9.58
CA ARG A 48 5.28 2.07 9.21
C ARG A 48 5.14 2.50 7.75
N GLN A 49 5.02 1.54 6.84
CA GLN A 49 4.90 1.82 5.40
C GLN A 49 3.53 2.40 5.05
N VAL A 50 2.46 1.89 5.65
CA VAL A 50 1.10 2.36 5.43
C VAL A 50 0.90 3.79 5.92
N GLU A 51 1.36 4.13 7.13
CA GLU A 51 1.25 5.48 7.67
C GLU A 51 2.11 6.48 6.86
N SER A 52 3.31 6.07 6.42
CA SER A 52 4.12 6.88 5.49
C SER A 52 3.41 7.13 4.16
N THR A 53 2.76 6.11 3.60
CA THR A 53 2.00 6.23 2.34
C THR A 53 0.79 7.15 2.52
N HIS A 54 0.09 7.02 3.64
CA HIS A 54 -1.06 7.88 3.96
C HIS A 54 -0.63 9.34 4.10
N HIS A 55 0.46 9.62 4.80
CA HIS A 55 0.94 10.99 4.96
C HIS A 55 1.35 11.63 3.63
N TRP A 56 2.01 10.86 2.75
CA TRP A 56 2.34 11.34 1.40
C TRP A 56 1.08 11.60 0.58
N LEU A 57 0.09 10.71 0.64
CA LEU A 57 -1.20 10.90 -0.02
C LEU A 57 -1.90 12.19 0.45
N GLU A 58 -1.99 12.42 1.76
CA GLU A 58 -2.59 13.63 2.34
C GLU A 58 -1.86 14.90 1.90
N ASN A 59 -0.51 14.88 1.94
CA ASN A 59 0.29 16.00 1.50
C ASN A 59 0.09 16.35 0.01
N LEU A 60 0.03 15.34 -0.87
CA LEU A 60 -0.27 15.56 -2.29
C LEU A 60 -1.69 16.07 -2.50
N THR A 61 -2.65 15.57 -1.73
CA THR A 61 -4.04 16.00 -1.78
C THR A 61 -4.17 17.46 -1.36
N LEU A 62 -3.50 17.86 -0.29
CA LEU A 62 -3.45 19.24 0.17
C LEU A 62 -2.90 20.18 -0.90
N GLN A 63 -1.81 19.80 -1.56
CA GLN A 63 -1.22 20.58 -2.65
C GLN A 63 -2.17 20.69 -3.85
N LEU A 64 -2.82 19.59 -4.24
CA LEU A 64 -3.84 19.58 -5.29
C LEU A 64 -5.02 20.52 -4.99
N CYS A 65 -5.42 20.63 -3.72
CA CYS A 65 -6.51 21.52 -3.30
C CYS A 65 -6.11 22.99 -3.20
N ARG A 66 -4.85 23.30 -2.87
CA ARG A 66 -4.38 24.67 -2.62
C ARG A 66 -3.74 25.34 -3.83
N MET A 67 -3.20 24.57 -4.77
CA MET A 67 -2.54 25.12 -5.96
C MET A 67 -3.55 25.47 -7.05
N PRO A 68 -3.30 26.53 -7.85
CA PRO A 68 -4.02 26.73 -9.10
C PRO A 68 -3.89 25.50 -10.00
N LYS A 69 -4.96 25.14 -10.70
CA LYS A 69 -5.04 23.91 -11.50
C LYS A 69 -3.88 23.75 -12.48
N ASP A 70 -3.49 24.81 -13.16
CA ASP A 70 -2.41 24.79 -14.17
C ASP A 70 -1.04 24.53 -13.54
N VAL A 71 -0.80 25.09 -12.35
CA VAL A 71 0.40 24.89 -11.56
C VAL A 71 0.45 23.46 -11.02
N ALA A 72 -0.67 22.96 -10.48
CA ALA A 72 -0.76 21.59 -9.98
C ALA A 72 -0.49 20.55 -11.08
N MET A 73 -1.04 20.76 -12.28
CA MET A 73 -0.87 19.84 -13.41
C MET A 73 0.57 19.77 -13.92
N SER A 74 1.31 20.88 -13.88
CA SER A 74 2.71 20.95 -14.31
C SER A 74 3.70 20.46 -13.26
N SER A 75 3.42 20.69 -11.97
CA SER A 75 4.35 20.41 -10.87
C SER A 75 4.14 19.06 -10.18
N LEU A 76 2.90 18.59 -10.07
CA LEU A 76 2.58 17.40 -9.26
C LEU A 76 2.54 16.09 -10.05
N GLY A 77 2.67 16.13 -11.38
CA GLY A 77 2.66 14.93 -12.21
C GLY A 77 3.69 13.88 -11.78
N GLY A 78 4.92 14.33 -11.49
CA GLY A 78 6.06 13.49 -11.12
C GLY A 78 5.91 12.95 -9.69
N PRO A 79 5.66 13.82 -8.69
CA PRO A 79 5.34 13.41 -7.33
C PRO A 79 4.18 12.41 -7.24
N ILE A 80 3.12 12.58 -8.02
CA ILE A 80 1.99 11.63 -8.05
C ILE A 80 2.40 10.31 -8.72
N ALA A 81 3.27 10.33 -9.73
CA ALA A 81 3.81 9.12 -10.35
C ALA A 81 4.67 8.32 -9.33
N LEU A 82 5.53 9.01 -8.58
CA LEU A 82 6.32 8.42 -7.48
C LEU A 82 5.41 7.82 -6.41
N ALA A 83 4.43 8.57 -5.93
CA ALA A 83 3.51 8.10 -4.91
C ALA A 83 2.71 6.87 -5.38
N LYS A 84 2.31 6.81 -6.66
CA LYS A 84 1.62 5.63 -7.19
C LYS A 84 2.52 4.40 -7.22
N ALA A 85 3.73 4.52 -7.74
CA ALA A 85 4.70 3.41 -7.74
C ALA A 85 5.07 2.97 -6.31
N HIS A 86 5.17 3.91 -5.37
CA HIS A 86 5.40 3.58 -3.95
C HIS A 86 4.21 2.83 -3.34
N SER A 87 3.00 3.37 -3.52
CA SER A 87 1.79 2.78 -2.93
C SER A 87 1.48 1.37 -3.44
N SER A 88 1.80 1.04 -4.69
CA SER A 88 1.64 -0.32 -5.22
C SER A 88 2.62 -1.30 -4.58
N LYS A 89 3.89 -0.90 -4.39
CA LYS A 89 4.89 -1.71 -3.67
C LYS A 89 4.50 -1.96 -2.22
N VAL A 90 3.99 -0.93 -1.53
CA VAL A 90 3.49 -1.06 -0.15
C VAL A 90 2.29 -2.00 -0.10
N PHE A 91 1.38 -1.92 -1.07
CA PHE A 91 0.23 -2.82 -1.15
C PHE A 91 0.66 -4.28 -1.37
N GLU A 92 1.59 -4.53 -2.28
CA GLU A 92 2.17 -5.86 -2.49
C GLU A 92 2.84 -6.39 -1.21
N TYR A 93 3.65 -5.57 -0.56
CA TYR A 93 4.32 -5.93 0.69
C TYR A 93 3.31 -6.32 1.77
N CYS A 94 2.29 -5.48 2.00
CA CYS A 94 1.25 -5.75 2.98
C CYS A 94 0.45 -7.00 2.65
N ALA A 95 0.15 -7.25 1.37
CA ALA A 95 -0.58 -8.43 0.95
C ALA A 95 0.23 -9.71 1.21
N ARG A 96 1.53 -9.68 0.90
CA ARG A 96 2.45 -10.80 1.15
C ARG A 96 2.58 -11.10 2.64
N GLU A 97 2.75 -10.08 3.48
CA GLU A 97 2.87 -10.26 4.93
C GLU A 97 1.57 -10.72 5.58
N ALA A 98 0.43 -10.16 5.18
CA ALA A 98 -0.88 -10.62 5.63
C ALA A 98 -1.10 -12.10 5.29
N ARG A 99 -0.72 -12.53 4.07
CA ARG A 99 -0.81 -13.93 3.65
C ARG A 99 0.01 -14.85 4.56
N GLN A 100 1.20 -14.41 4.97
CA GLN A 100 2.04 -15.16 5.91
C GLN A 100 1.44 -15.22 7.31
N ILE A 101 0.86 -14.13 7.82
CA ILE A 101 0.20 -14.09 9.14
C ILE A 101 -1.01 -15.03 9.19
N PHE A 102 -1.80 -15.08 8.11
CA PHE A 102 -2.98 -15.96 8.00
C PHE A 102 -2.62 -17.43 7.71
N GLY A 103 -1.41 -17.72 7.24
CA GLY A 103 -0.97 -19.07 6.91
C GLY A 103 -1.86 -19.73 5.85
N GLY A 104 -2.24 -20.99 6.07
CA GLY A 104 -3.09 -21.75 5.13
C GLY A 104 -4.45 -21.11 4.83
N ASN A 105 -5.03 -20.38 5.80
CA ASN A 105 -6.30 -19.68 5.59
C ASN A 105 -6.21 -18.60 4.52
N ALA A 106 -5.02 -18.06 4.25
CA ALA A 106 -4.86 -17.01 3.25
C ALA A 106 -5.04 -17.49 1.80
N TYR A 107 -5.15 -18.82 1.59
CA TYR A 107 -5.42 -19.42 0.28
C TYR A 107 -6.90 -19.71 0.06
N THR A 108 -7.75 -19.58 1.09
CA THR A 108 -9.18 -19.86 0.97
C THR A 108 -9.91 -18.64 0.43
N ARG A 109 -10.69 -18.83 -0.64
CA ARG A 109 -11.57 -17.81 -1.21
C ARG A 109 -12.85 -17.56 -0.40
N SER A 110 -12.91 -18.07 0.82
CA SER A 110 -14.03 -17.97 1.74
C SER A 110 -13.52 -17.95 3.19
N GLY A 111 -14.40 -17.59 4.11
CA GLY A 111 -14.12 -17.60 5.54
C GLY A 111 -13.15 -16.49 5.96
N LEU A 112 -12.31 -16.78 6.96
CA LEU A 112 -11.48 -15.76 7.61
C LEU A 112 -10.44 -15.12 6.68
N GLY A 113 -9.91 -15.87 5.72
CA GLY A 113 -8.85 -15.40 4.82
C GLY A 113 -9.33 -14.77 3.51
N GLU A 114 -10.64 -14.72 3.25
CA GLU A 114 -11.22 -14.30 1.96
C GLU A 114 -10.70 -12.92 1.51
N LYS A 115 -10.71 -11.94 2.42
CA LYS A 115 -10.25 -10.58 2.12
C LYS A 115 -8.77 -10.54 1.75
N VAL A 116 -7.94 -11.29 2.48
CA VAL A 116 -6.49 -11.35 2.25
C VAL A 116 -6.20 -12.04 0.92
N GLU A 117 -6.85 -13.16 0.63
CA GLU A 117 -6.72 -13.88 -0.65
C GLU A 117 -7.10 -13.00 -1.83
N ARG A 118 -8.25 -12.31 -1.74
CA ARG A 118 -8.74 -11.43 -2.80
C ARG A 118 -7.77 -10.27 -3.05
N LEU A 119 -7.39 -9.55 -2.00
CA LEU A 119 -6.50 -8.40 -2.12
C LEU A 119 -5.11 -8.81 -2.60
N TYR A 120 -4.62 -10.00 -2.24
CA TYR A 120 -3.36 -10.53 -2.76
C TYR A 120 -3.39 -10.75 -4.28
N ARG A 121 -4.51 -11.22 -4.83
CA ARG A 121 -4.68 -11.33 -6.30
C ARG A 121 -4.80 -9.97 -6.98
N ASP A 122 -5.42 -9.00 -6.30
CA ASP A 122 -5.70 -7.69 -6.88
C ASP A 122 -4.47 -6.77 -6.95
N VAL A 123 -3.35 -7.09 -6.29
CA VAL A 123 -2.11 -6.29 -6.29
C VAL A 123 -1.71 -5.83 -7.69
N GLY A 124 -1.70 -6.75 -8.67
CA GLY A 124 -1.33 -6.44 -10.05
C GLY A 124 -2.22 -5.39 -10.71
N ALA A 125 -3.50 -5.32 -10.33
CA ALA A 125 -4.45 -4.33 -10.83
C ALA A 125 -4.14 -2.90 -10.35
N TYR A 126 -3.28 -2.72 -9.34
CA TYR A 126 -2.80 -1.43 -8.88
C TYR A 126 -1.37 -1.15 -9.33
N ALA A 127 -0.54 -2.18 -9.48
CA ALA A 127 0.84 -2.03 -9.95
C ALA A 127 0.93 -1.68 -11.44
N ILE A 128 0.12 -2.31 -12.30
CA ILE A 128 0.29 -2.25 -13.76
C ILE A 128 -0.51 -1.12 -14.44
N PRO A 129 -1.84 -0.98 -14.22
CA PRO A 129 -2.64 0.00 -14.93
C PRO A 129 -2.24 1.45 -14.62
N GLY A 130 -2.36 2.33 -15.62
CA GLY A 130 -2.00 3.75 -15.49
C GLY A 130 -0.49 4.03 -15.49
N GLY A 131 0.33 3.03 -15.85
CA GLY A 131 1.79 3.03 -15.91
C GLY A 131 2.38 2.06 -14.89
N SER A 132 3.26 1.14 -15.31
CA SER A 132 3.98 0.26 -14.39
C SER A 132 4.93 1.06 -13.50
N GLU A 133 5.47 0.42 -12.48
CA GLU A 133 6.33 1.08 -11.50
C GLU A 133 7.59 1.66 -12.16
N GLU A 134 8.24 0.93 -13.06
CA GLU A 134 9.43 1.37 -13.78
C GLU A 134 9.12 2.58 -14.67
N ILE A 135 8.00 2.53 -15.39
CA ILE A 135 7.55 3.60 -16.28
C ILE A 135 7.23 4.87 -15.48
N LEU A 136 6.68 4.75 -14.28
CA LEU A 136 6.34 5.89 -13.45
C LEU A 136 7.55 6.49 -12.73
N LEU A 137 8.49 5.65 -12.31
CA LEU A 137 9.77 6.09 -11.77
C LEU A 137 10.55 6.86 -12.84
N ASP A 138 10.67 6.32 -14.06
CA ASP A 138 11.28 7.02 -15.20
C ASP A 138 10.54 8.32 -15.55
N LEU A 139 9.19 8.30 -15.61
CA LEU A 139 8.39 9.50 -15.84
C LEU A 139 8.70 10.59 -14.80
N SER A 140 8.84 10.22 -13.53
CA SER A 140 9.12 11.17 -12.46
C SER A 140 10.46 11.87 -12.66
N VAL A 141 11.50 11.14 -13.08
CA VAL A 141 12.82 11.68 -13.40
C VAL A 141 12.72 12.63 -14.60
N ARG A 142 12.04 12.22 -15.67
CA ARG A 142 11.87 13.07 -16.87
C ARG A 142 11.12 14.36 -16.56
N GLN A 143 10.14 14.32 -15.66
CA GLN A 143 9.40 15.52 -15.26
C GLN A 143 10.23 16.42 -14.33
N ALA A 144 11.01 15.83 -13.43
CA ALA A 144 11.97 16.57 -12.61
C ALA A 144 12.95 17.36 -13.49
N SER A 145 13.55 16.72 -14.50
CA SER A 145 14.49 17.38 -15.43
C SER A 145 13.87 18.54 -16.23
N LYS A 146 12.54 18.51 -16.49
CA LYS A 146 11.83 19.58 -17.22
C LYS A 146 11.45 20.74 -16.31
N SER A 147 10.93 20.42 -15.12
CA SER A 147 10.50 21.42 -14.14
C SER A 147 11.65 22.05 -13.36
N LYS A 148 12.89 21.64 -13.65
CA LYS A 148 14.08 21.96 -12.85
C LYS A 148 13.81 21.69 -11.37
N LEU A 149 13.46 20.44 -11.08
CA LEU A 149 14.07 19.81 -9.92
C LEU A 149 15.56 19.63 -10.24
#